data_AF-A0A964D829-F1
#
_entry.id   AF-A0A964D829-F1
#
_cell.length_a   1.000
_cell.length_b   1.000
_cell.length_c   1.000
_cell.angle_alpha   90.00
_cell.angle_beta   90.00
_cell.angle_gamma   90.00
#
_symmetry.space_group_name_H-M   'P 1'
#
loop_
_entity.id
_entity.type
_entity.pdbx_description
1 polymer ?
#
loop_
_entity_poly.entity_id
_entity_poly.type
_entity_poly.pdbx_seq_one_letter_code
_entity_poly.pdbx_strand_id
1 'polypeptide(L)'
;MTDEQFIAGFLKVFETKPEIFEQGGAVDALANLSNTISQMADSSNKEVADAIGNWCADYPKITDEINLTARKLKPEATKTEGVNERLSNRYPELPENLKKRLPKS
;
A
#
# COMPACT_ATOMS: atom_id res chain seq x y z
N MET A 1 10.24 -8.92 -8.50
CA MET A 1 9.24 -8.49 -7.51
C MET A 1 8.04 -9.39 -7.71
N THR A 2 7.60 -10.10 -6.68
CA THR A 2 6.34 -10.86 -6.73
C THR A 2 5.16 -9.93 -6.42
N ASP A 3 3.94 -10.37 -6.73
CA ASP A 3 2.71 -9.65 -6.42
C ASP A 3 2.63 -9.31 -4.92
N GLU A 4 3.03 -10.25 -4.06
CA GLU A 4 3.10 -10.07 -2.60
C GLU A 4 4.14 -9.02 -2.19
N GLN A 5 5.31 -8.99 -2.84
CA GLN A 5 6.31 -7.96 -2.58
C GLN A 5 5.83 -6.57 -3.02
N PHE A 6 5.05 -6.49 -4.10
CA PHE A 6 4.45 -5.24 -4.54
C PHE A 6 3.39 -4.76 -3.55
N ILE A 7 2.50 -5.65 -3.10
CA ILE A 7 1.49 -5.37 -2.06
C ILE A 7 2.17 -4.93 -0.75
N ALA A 8 3.23 -5.64 -0.31
CA ALA A 8 3.99 -5.28 0.88
C ALA A 8 4.69 -3.92 0.73
N GLY A 9 5.21 -3.62 -0.46
CA GLY A 9 5.81 -2.33 -0.79
C GLY A 9 4.79 -1.19 -0.69
N PHE A 10 3.61 -1.36 -1.31
CA PHE A 10 2.50 -0.42 -1.21
C PHE A 10 2.09 -0.18 0.24
N LEU A 11 1.87 -1.26 0.99
CA LEU A 11 1.50 -1.20 2.40
C LEU A 11 2.54 -0.43 3.22
N LYS A 12 3.82 -0.74 3.03
CA LYS A 12 4.90 -0.07 3.76
C LYS A 12 4.99 1.40 3.42
N VAL A 13 4.81 1.79 2.16
CA VAL A 13 4.78 3.20 1.74
C VAL A 13 3.56 3.91 2.35
N PHE A 14 2.40 3.26 2.36
CA PHE A 14 1.19 3.74 2.99
C PHE A 14 1.37 4.01 4.50
N GLU A 15 2.00 3.08 5.22
CA GLU A 15 2.26 3.21 6.66
C GLU A 15 3.38 4.24 6.95
N THR A 16 4.48 4.20 6.20
CA THR A 16 5.67 5.00 6.52
C THR A 16 5.65 6.41 5.95
N LYS A 17 4.93 6.64 4.85
CA LYS A 17 4.93 7.90 4.09
C LYS A 17 3.52 8.34 3.68
N PRO A 18 2.58 8.53 4.63
CA PRO A 18 1.22 9.00 4.29
C PRO A 18 1.22 10.35 3.54
N GLU A 19 2.23 11.19 3.78
CA GLU A 19 2.38 12.51 3.15
C GLU A 19 2.42 12.47 1.62
N ILE A 20 2.96 11.41 0.99
CA ILE A 20 3.05 11.35 -0.47
C ILE A 20 1.67 11.12 -1.10
N PHE A 21 0.77 10.48 -0.37
CA PHE A 21 -0.61 10.26 -0.78
C PHE A 21 -1.42 11.56 -0.65
N GLU A 22 -1.18 12.33 0.41
CA GLU A 22 -1.79 13.64 0.63
C GLU A 22 -1.30 14.66 -0.42
N GLN A 23 0.02 14.79 -0.60
CA GLN A 23 0.61 15.72 -1.57
C GLN A 23 0.34 15.30 -3.02
N GLY A 24 0.18 14.00 -3.28
CA GLY A 24 -0.19 13.48 -4.58
C GLY A 24 -1.66 13.67 -4.95
N GLY A 25 -2.49 14.18 -4.02
CA GLY A 25 -3.95 14.24 -4.22
C GLY A 25 -4.58 12.84 -4.35
N ALA A 26 -3.88 11.82 -3.86
CA ALA A 26 -4.27 10.42 -4.02
C ALA A 26 -5.29 9.98 -2.97
N VAL A 27 -5.49 10.77 -1.91
CA VAL A 27 -6.36 10.43 -0.76
C VAL A 27 -7.78 10.05 -1.18
N ASP A 28 -8.38 10.79 -2.11
CA ASP A 28 -9.74 10.51 -2.59
C ASP A 28 -9.77 9.22 -3.41
N ALA A 29 -8.81 9.05 -4.32
CA ALA A 29 -8.65 7.81 -5.09
C ALA A 29 -8.30 6.61 -4.20
N LEU A 30 -7.67 6.86 -3.05
CA LEU A 30 -7.31 5.83 -2.08
C LEU A 30 -8.54 5.29 -1.35
N ALA A 31 -9.57 6.11 -1.15
CA ALA A 31 -10.88 5.64 -0.69
C ALA A 31 -11.48 4.65 -1.70
N ASN A 32 -11.42 4.97 -2.99
CA ASN A 32 -11.90 4.08 -4.05
C ASN A 32 -11.10 2.78 -4.09
N LEU A 33 -9.76 2.88 -4.05
CA LEU A 33 -8.87 1.70 -3.98
C LEU A 33 -9.17 0.83 -2.75
N SER A 34 -9.36 1.45 -1.57
CA SER A 34 -9.70 0.73 -0.34
C SER A 34 -11.00 -0.04 -0.49
N ASN A 35 -12.03 0.57 -1.07
CA ASN A 35 -13.29 -0.10 -1.35
C ASN A 35 -13.10 -1.26 -2.34
N THR A 36 -12.38 -1.05 -3.44
CA THR A 36 -12.08 -2.11 -4.42
C THR A 36 -11.36 -3.29 -3.76
N ILE A 37 -10.31 -3.04 -2.97
CA ILE A 37 -9.55 -4.11 -2.31
C ILE A 37 -10.38 -4.85 -1.27
N SER A 38 -11.29 -4.16 -0.58
CA SER A 38 -12.24 -4.78 0.36
C SER A 38 -13.24 -5.69 -0.35
N GLN A 39 -13.67 -5.34 -1.57
CA GLN A 39 -14.55 -6.19 -2.39
C GLN A 39 -13.80 -7.37 -3.03
N MET A 40 -12.49 -7.26 -3.18
CA MET A 40 -11.63 -8.30 -3.75
C MET A 40 -11.20 -9.36 -2.73
N ALA A 41 -11.88 -9.51 -1.60
CA ALA A 41 -11.47 -10.40 -0.50
C ALA A 41 -11.12 -11.84 -0.96
N ASP A 42 -11.89 -12.38 -1.93
CA ASP A 42 -11.69 -13.70 -2.54
C ASP A 42 -10.78 -13.70 -3.79
N SER A 43 -10.33 -12.53 -4.25
CA SER A 43 -9.45 -12.40 -5.41
C SER A 43 -8.02 -12.85 -5.09
N SER A 44 -7.30 -13.27 -6.15
CA SER A 44 -5.90 -13.66 -6.03
C SER A 44 -4.98 -12.46 -5.73
N ASN A 45 -3.83 -12.71 -5.11
CA ASN A 45 -2.81 -11.69 -4.85
C ASN A 45 -2.39 -10.94 -6.13
N LYS A 46 -2.34 -11.65 -7.25
CA LYS A 46 -2.08 -11.05 -8.57
C LYS A 46 -3.12 -10.00 -8.94
N GLU A 47 -4.41 -10.28 -8.78
CA GLU A 47 -5.47 -9.31 -9.15
C GLU A 47 -5.44 -8.08 -8.24
N VAL A 48 -5.13 -8.26 -6.96
CA VAL A 48 -4.95 -7.13 -6.04
C VAL A 48 -3.72 -6.31 -6.38
N ALA A 49 -2.60 -6.96 -6.71
CA ALA A 49 -1.41 -6.26 -7.16
C ALA A 49 -1.67 -5.51 -8.47
N ASP A 50 -2.45 -6.07 -9.39
CA ASP A 50 -2.87 -5.42 -10.64
C ASP A 50 -3.77 -4.21 -10.36
N ALA A 51 -4.75 -4.33 -9.45
CA ALA A 51 -5.60 -3.22 -9.03
C ALA A 51 -4.80 -2.07 -8.39
N ILE A 52 -3.87 -2.40 -7.49
CA ILE A 52 -2.94 -1.42 -6.90
C ILE A 52 -2.03 -0.83 -7.98
N GLY A 53 -1.55 -1.64 -8.91
CA GLY A 53 -0.65 -1.23 -10.00
C GLY A 53 -1.34 -0.26 -10.97
N ASN A 54 -2.57 -0.56 -11.34
CA ASN A 54 -3.40 0.30 -12.19
C ASN A 54 -3.69 1.63 -11.48
N TRP A 55 -4.02 1.60 -10.19
CA TRP A 55 -4.17 2.82 -9.39
C TRP A 55 -2.86 3.62 -9.28
N CYS A 56 -1.74 2.93 -9.08
CA CYS A 56 -0.42 3.53 -9.01
C CYS A 56 0.03 4.17 -10.33
N ALA A 57 -0.54 3.78 -11.48
CA ALA A 57 -0.22 4.36 -12.78
C ALA A 57 -0.56 5.87 -12.85
N ASP A 58 -1.62 6.30 -12.16
CA ASP A 58 -1.98 7.71 -12.04
C ASP A 58 -1.07 8.49 -11.06
N TYR A 59 -0.33 7.78 -10.20
CA TYR A 59 0.50 8.35 -9.14
C TYR A 59 1.96 7.88 -9.23
N PRO A 60 2.74 8.36 -10.22
CA PRO A 60 4.10 7.91 -10.47
C PRO A 60 5.05 8.08 -9.27
N LYS A 61 4.84 9.11 -8.43
CA LYS A 61 5.60 9.33 -7.19
C LYS A 61 5.42 8.19 -6.18
N ILE A 62 4.20 7.66 -6.07
CA ILE A 62 3.87 6.57 -5.17
C ILE A 62 4.48 5.28 -5.73
N THR A 63 4.34 5.05 -7.04
CA THR A 63 4.94 3.91 -7.76
C THR A 63 6.46 3.85 -7.57
N ASP A 64 7.15 4.98 -7.69
CA ASP A 64 8.60 5.04 -7.51
C ASP A 64 8.99 4.65 -6.08
N GLU A 65 8.28 5.18 -5.09
CA GLU A 65 8.52 4.90 -3.68
C GLU A 65 8.22 3.42 -3.32
N ILE A 66 7.21 2.81 -3.93
CA ILE A 66 6.90 1.38 -3.77
C ILE A 66 8.03 0.54 -4.36
N ASN A 67 8.50 0.88 -5.56
CA ASN A 67 9.63 0.19 -6.19
C ASN A 67 10.91 0.33 -5.37
N LEU A 68 11.19 1.53 -4.84
CA LEU A 68 12.32 1.77 -3.94
C LEU A 68 12.21 0.94 -2.66
N THR A 69 11.03 0.91 -2.04
CA THR A 69 10.76 0.16 -0.81
C THR A 69 10.89 -1.34 -1.02
N ALA A 70 10.33 -1.85 -2.11
CA ALA A 70 10.43 -3.26 -2.46
C ALA A 70 11.85 -3.69 -2.83
N ARG A 71 12.61 -2.82 -3.50
CA ARG A 71 14.03 -3.05 -3.80
C ARG A 71 14.90 -2.99 -2.55
N LYS A 72 14.47 -2.24 -1.53
CA LYS A 72 15.07 -2.15 -0.19
C LYS A 72 14.46 -3.11 0.83
N LEU A 73 13.78 -4.20 0.44
CA LEU A 73 13.26 -5.25 1.34
C LEU A 73 14.36 -6.06 2.10
N LYS A 74 15.48 -5.43 2.47
CA LYS A 74 16.19 -5.78 3.70
C LYS A 74 15.41 -5.19 4.88
N PRO A 75 15.31 -5.89 6.01
CA PRO A 75 14.53 -5.45 7.15
C PRO A 75 15.23 -4.28 7.86
N GLU A 76 15.12 -3.08 7.33
CA GLU A 76 15.26 -1.89 8.16
C GLU A 76 13.93 -1.71 8.89
N ALA A 77 13.96 -2.05 10.18
CA ALA A 77 12.94 -1.72 11.16
C ALA A 77 12.88 -0.20 11.28
N THR A 78 12.17 0.45 10.37
CA THR A 78 11.77 1.85 10.55
C THR A 78 10.72 1.89 11.65
N LYS A 79 11.21 2.02 12.89
CA LYS A 79 10.44 2.56 14.00
C LYS A 79 10.02 3.97 13.62
N THR A 80 8.82 4.12 13.05
CA THR A 80 8.17 5.43 12.91
C THR A 80 7.10 5.52 13.99
N GLU A 81 7.55 5.71 15.22
CA GLU A 81 6.70 6.15 16.32
C GLU A 81 6.25 7.59 16.01
N GLY A 82 4.95 7.79 15.70
CA GLY A 82 4.31 9.10 15.71
C GLY A 82 3.76 9.67 14.38
N VAL A 83 4.07 9.10 13.21
CA VAL A 83 3.55 9.62 11.91
C VAL A 83 2.50 8.69 11.26
N ASN A 84 2.45 7.43 11.70
CA ASN A 84 1.60 6.36 11.16
C ASN A 84 0.08 6.59 11.30
N GLU A 85 -0.36 7.56 12.09
CA GLU A 85 -1.74 7.63 12.54
C GLU A 85 -2.68 8.37 11.57
N ARG A 86 -2.22 9.19 10.61
CA ARG A 86 -3.19 10.01 9.83
C ARG A 86 -3.95 9.25 8.75
N LEU A 87 -3.27 8.57 7.83
CA LEU A 87 -3.96 7.79 6.78
C LEU A 87 -4.41 6.42 7.26
N SER A 88 -3.63 5.75 8.11
CA SER A 88 -3.99 4.45 8.65
C SER A 88 -5.24 4.51 9.55
N ASN A 89 -5.47 5.61 10.27
CA ASN A 89 -6.75 5.80 10.98
C ASN A 89 -7.91 6.19 10.05
N ARG A 90 -7.63 6.81 8.90
CA ARG A 90 -8.68 7.16 7.93
C ARG A 90 -9.14 5.95 7.11
N TYR A 91 -8.23 5.02 6.83
CA TYR A 91 -8.50 3.78 6.09
C TYR A 91 -7.90 2.58 6.82
N PRO A 92 -8.43 2.18 8.00
CA PRO A 92 -7.88 1.08 8.78
C PRO A 92 -8.06 -0.28 8.10
N GLU A 93 -9.13 -0.44 7.31
CA GLU A 93 -9.44 -1.69 6.62
C GLU A 93 -8.47 -2.00 5.47
N LEU A 94 -7.88 -0.97 4.85
CA LEU A 94 -6.93 -1.14 3.76
C LEU A 94 -5.68 -1.92 4.19
N PRO A 95 -4.89 -1.47 5.20
CA PRO A 95 -3.73 -2.20 5.65
C PRO A 95 -4.09 -3.58 6.23
N GLU A 96 -5.25 -3.73 6.89
CA GLU A 96 -5.69 -5.03 7.38
C GLU A 96 -5.97 -6.03 6.25
N ASN A 97 -6.70 -5.62 5.21
CA ASN A 97 -6.98 -6.47 4.05
C ASN A 97 -5.71 -6.85 3.29
N LEU A 98 -4.75 -5.92 3.16
CA LEU A 98 -3.47 -6.19 2.52
C LEU A 98 -2.57 -7.10 3.36
N LYS A 99 -2.51 -6.90 4.69
CA LYS A 99 -1.74 -7.75 5.61
C LYS A 99 -2.20 -9.20 5.61
N LYS A 100 -3.51 -9.45 5.47
CA LYS A 100 -4.07 -10.81 5.37
C LYS A 100 -3.59 -11.58 4.13
N ARG A 101 -3.16 -10.88 3.08
CA ARG A 101 -2.70 -11.46 1.81
C ARG A 101 -1.20 -11.72 1.74
N LEU A 102 -0.45 -11.12 2.67
CA LEU A 102 0.97 -11.39 2.79
C LEU A 102 1.16 -12.72 3.55
N PRO A 103 2.14 -13.55 3.15
CA PRO A 103 2.40 -14.80 3.85
C PRO A 103 2.78 -14.46 5.29
N LYS A 104 2.07 -15.05 6.26
CA LYS A 104 2.49 -15.02 7.67
C LYS A 104 3.82 -15.76 7.74
N SER A 105 4.89 -14.98 7.87
CA SER A 105 6.24 -15.51 8.02
C SER A 105 6.40 -16.34 9.30
#